data_AF-A0A957K0B5-F1
#
_entry.id   AF-A0A957K0B5-F1
#
_cell.length_a   1.000
_cell.length_b   1.000
_cell.length_c   1.000
_cell.angle_alpha   90.00
_cell.angle_beta   90.00
_cell.angle_gamma   90.00
#
_symmetry.space_group_name_H-M   'P 1'
#
loop_
_entity.id
_entity.type
_entity.pdbx_description
1 polymer ?
#
loop_
_entity_poly.entity_id
_entity_poly.type
_entity_poly.pdbx_seq_one_letter_code
_entity_poly.pdbx_strand_id
1 'polypeptide(L)' 'PTDLYIYPGYQYRAVDALITNFHLPGSTLLMLVAAFAGRELMFRAYEEAIRERYRFFSFGDAMLIL' A
#
# COMPACT_ATOMS: atom_id res chain seq x y z
N PRO A 1 -21.82 -4.51 -4.32
CA PRO A 1 -20.79 -3.62 -3.73
C PRO A 1 -20.46 -4.09 -2.31
N THR A 2 -19.27 -3.78 -1.82
CA THR A 2 -18.87 -4.07 -0.43
C THR A 2 -18.77 -2.76 0.35
N ASP A 3 -19.16 -2.79 1.62
CA ASP A 3 -19.02 -1.67 2.57
C ASP A 3 -17.78 -1.83 3.47
N LEU A 4 -16.94 -2.82 3.18
CA LEU A 4 -15.74 -3.13 3.97
C LEU A 4 -14.68 -2.01 3.83
N TYR A 5 -14.30 -1.45 4.97
CA TYR A 5 -13.13 -0.59 5.12
C TYR A 5 -12.02 -1.29 5.90
N ILE A 6 -10.82 -1.34 5.30
CA ILE A 6 -9.64 -1.97 5.89
C ILE A 6 -8.70 -0.88 6.41
N TYR A 7 -8.36 -0.96 7.69
CA TYR A 7 -7.52 -0.01 8.42
C TYR A 7 -6.47 -0.76 9.25
N PRO A 8 -5.37 -0.10 9.69
CA PRO A 8 -4.34 -0.75 10.50
C PRO A 8 -4.90 -1.46 11.72
N GLY A 9 -4.50 -2.73 11.90
CA GLY A 9 -5.06 -3.64 12.91
C GLY A 9 -6.05 -4.66 12.33
N TYR A 10 -6.46 -4.52 11.06
CA TYR A 10 -7.25 -5.52 10.36
C TYR A 10 -6.46 -6.82 10.14
N GLN A 11 -7.09 -7.97 10.44
CA GLN A 11 -6.52 -9.29 10.17
C GLN A 11 -7.01 -9.80 8.81
N TYR A 12 -6.08 -9.93 7.87
CA TYR A 12 -6.35 -10.51 6.55
C TYR A 12 -6.63 -12.01 6.69
N ARG A 13 -7.65 -12.49 5.97
CA ARG A 13 -8.10 -13.90 6.00
C ARG A 13 -8.06 -14.60 4.65
N ALA A 14 -7.84 -13.85 3.57
CA ALA A 14 -7.97 -14.34 2.19
C ALA A 14 -6.83 -13.90 1.27
N VAL A 15 -5.90 -13.08 1.78
CA VAL A 15 -4.83 -12.46 0.99
C VAL A 15 -3.54 -12.62 1.77
N ASP A 16 -2.58 -13.34 1.20
CA ASP A 16 -1.25 -13.56 1.77
C ASP A 16 -0.19 -12.65 1.11
N ALA A 17 -0.46 -12.12 -0.09
CA ALA A 17 0.41 -11.20 -0.82
C ALA A 17 -0.42 -10.17 -1.60
N LEU A 18 0.14 -8.98 -1.82
CA LEU A 18 -0.55 -7.86 -2.48
C LEU A 18 0.30 -7.26 -3.60
N ILE A 19 -0.27 -7.15 -4.80
CA ILE A 19 0.26 -6.32 -5.89
C ILE A 19 -0.60 -5.06 -6.00
N THR A 20 0.02 -3.89 -5.95
CA THR A 20 -0.69 -2.61 -5.95
C THR A 20 0.21 -1.48 -6.48
N ASN A 21 -0.38 -0.34 -6.85
CA ASN A 21 0.36 0.87 -7.18
C ASN A 21 0.87 1.61 -5.92
N PHE A 22 1.69 2.64 -6.13
CA PHE A 22 2.01 3.64 -5.11
C PHE A 22 0.88 4.68 -4.97
N HIS A 23 0.37 4.84 -3.75
CA HIS A 23 -0.80 5.65 -3.41
C HIS A 23 -0.42 6.95 -2.73
N LEU A 24 -1.23 8.00 -2.89
CA LEU A 24 -0.93 9.29 -2.27
C LEU A 24 -1.09 9.27 -0.74
N PRO A 25 -0.31 10.11 -0.02
CA PRO A 25 -0.51 10.39 1.40
C PRO A 25 -1.97 10.76 1.70
N GLY A 26 -2.55 10.17 2.74
CA GLY A 26 -3.92 10.46 3.18
C GLY A 26 -5.04 9.76 2.39
N SER A 27 -4.71 8.88 1.43
CA SER A 27 -5.72 8.08 0.72
C SER A 27 -6.19 6.87 1.53
N THR A 28 -7.42 6.41 1.26
CA THR A 28 -7.97 5.18 1.86
C THR A 28 -7.20 3.93 1.43
N LEU A 29 -6.68 3.91 0.20
CA LEU A 29 -5.81 2.84 -0.31
C LEU A 29 -4.48 2.77 0.44
N LEU A 30 -3.92 3.92 0.83
CA LEU A 30 -2.75 3.94 1.70
C LEU A 30 -3.03 3.30 3.06
N MET A 31 -4.23 3.51 3.62
CA MET A 31 -4.63 2.85 4.88
C MET A 31 -4.73 1.33 4.72
N LEU A 32 -5.27 0.85 3.61
CA LEU A 32 -5.34 -0.58 3.29
C LEU A 32 -3.93 -1.17 3.18
N VAL A 33 -3.04 -0.56 2.40
CA VAL A 33 -1.66 -1.04 2.25
C VAL A 33 -0.91 -0.99 3.58
N ALA A 34 -1.11 0.05 4.39
CA ALA A 34 -0.51 0.16 5.71
C ALA A 34 -1.06 -0.87 6.70
N ALA A 35 -2.31 -1.32 6.55
CA ALA A 35 -2.86 -2.41 7.33
C ALA A 35 -2.23 -3.76 6.97
N PHE A 36 -1.84 -3.94 5.70
CA PHE A 36 -1.19 -5.15 5.21
C PHE A 36 0.30 -5.22 5.57
N ALA A 37 1.08 -4.20 5.19
CA ALA A 37 2.55 -4.21 5.29
C ALA A 37 3.10 -3.57 6.58
N GLY A 38 2.24 -2.93 7.36
CA GLY A 38 2.65 -2.08 8.46
C GLY A 38 3.16 -0.71 8.00
N ARG A 39 3.00 0.28 8.88
CA ARG A 39 3.30 1.69 8.58
C ARG A 39 4.78 1.94 8.30
N GLU A 40 5.67 1.39 9.12
CA GLU A 40 7.11 1.67 9.06
C GLU A 40 7.76 1.14 7.78
N LEU A 41 7.45 -0.12 7.40
CA LEU A 41 7.97 -0.73 6.18
C LEU A 41 7.47 0.03 4.95
N MET A 42 6.19 0.39 4.93
CA MET A 42 5.60 1.15 3.84
C MET A 42 6.28 2.52 3.67
N PHE A 43 6.50 3.30 4.74
CA PHE A 43 7.17 4.59 4.62
C PHE A 43 8.61 4.47 4.10
N ARG A 44 9.38 3.48 4.57
CA ARG A 44 10.73 3.22 4.04
C ARG A 44 10.71 2.86 2.55
N ALA A 45 9.76 2.03 2.12
CA ALA A 45 9.61 1.67 0.71
C ALA A 45 9.24 2.89 -0.16
N TYR A 46 8.43 3.82 0.36
CA TYR A 46 8.06 5.05 -0.35
C TYR A 46 9.24 6.02 -0.46
N GLU A 47 10.02 6.19 0.60
CA GLU A 47 11.24 7.01 0.57
C GLU A 47 12.24 6.48 -0.46
N GLU A 48 12.42 5.16 -0.52
CA GLU A 48 13.24 4.49 -1.52
C GLU A 48 12.71 4.70 -2.94
N ALA A 49 11.41 4.50 -3.15
CA ALA A 49 10.77 4.69 -4.45
C ALA A 49 10.90 6.14 -4.95
N ILE A 50 10.82 7.13 -4.05
CA ILE A 50 11.06 8.53 -4.37
C ILE A 50 12.52 8.75 -4.77
N ARG A 51 13.48 8.20 -4.01
CA ARG A 51 14.92 8.30 -4.30
C ARG A 51 15.26 7.73 -5.68
N GLU A 52 14.70 6.57 -6.00
CA GLU A 52 14.89 5.87 -7.27
C GLU A 52 13.97 6.37 -8.39
N ARG A 53 13.19 7.43 -8.16
CA ARG A 53 12.32 8.10 -9.14
C ARG A 53 11.28 7.18 -9.78
N TYR A 54 10.69 6.29 -8.98
CA TYR A 54 9.52 5.52 -9.38
C TYR A 54 8.38 6.46 -9.74
N ARG A 55 7.54 6.02 -10.66
CA ARG A 55 6.32 6.71 -11.07
C ARG A 55 5.20 6.30 -10.13
N PHE A 56 4.48 7.29 -9.59
CA PHE A 56 3.39 7.05 -8.64
C PHE A 56 2.03 7.08 -9.35
N PHE A 57 0.96 6.73 -8.62
CA PHE A 57 -0.44 6.82 -9.06
C PHE A 57 -0.87 5.75 -10.09
N SER A 58 -2.02 5.96 -10.74
CA SER A 58 -2.74 4.97 -11.54
C SER A 58 -1.95 4.36 -12.69
N PHE A 59 -1.08 5.14 -13.33
CA PHE A 59 -0.25 4.71 -14.46
C PHE A 59 1.24 4.64 -14.11
N GLY A 60 1.53 4.64 -12.81
CA GLY A 60 2.87 4.54 -12.29
C GLY A 60 3.40 3.11 -12.28
N ASP A 61 4.44 2.92 -11.49
CA ASP A 61 5.01 1.62 -11.20
C ASP A 61 4.21 0.91 -10.09
N ALA A 62 4.49 -0.37 -9.90
CA ALA A 62 3.81 -1.22 -8.94
C ALA A 62 4.73 -1.63 -7.78
N MET A 63 4.10 -2.06 -6.69
CA MET A 63 4.68 -2.64 -5.50
C MET A 63 4.10 -4.03 -5.30
N LEU A 64 4.98 -4.99 -5.03
CA LEU A 64 4.64 -6.34 -4.59
C LEU A 64 5.00 -6.46 -3.10
N ILE A 65 4.04 -6.92 -2.30
CA ILE A 65 4.20 -7.17 -0.87
C ILE A 65 3.97 -8.66 -0.63
N LEU A 66 4.93 -9.31 0.01
CA LEU A 66 4.99 -10.76 0.28
C LEU A 66 5.00 -11.06 1.77
#